data_AF-A0AAV8VS97-F1
#
_entry.id   AF-A0AAV8VS97-F1
#
_cell.length_a   1.000
_cell.length_b   1.000
_cell.length_c   1.000
_cell.angle_alpha   90.00
_cell.angle_beta   90.00
_cell.angle_gamma   90.00
#
_symmetry.space_group_name_H-M   'P 1'
#
loop_
_entity.id
_entity.type
_entity.pdbx_description
1 polymer ?
#
loop_
_entity_poly.entity_id
_entity_poly.type
_entity_poly.pdbx_seq_one_letter_code
_entity_poly.pdbx_strand_id
1 'polypeptide(L)'
;MKMAPDVVDTNQFVSPQIRDRCRELILDNDKLRKIMEVLLDNIERGLKKETHADSVVKCFPTYVQDLPNGTGTGSNACYVEKQKNAELWNDVDMGS
;
A
#
# COMPACT_ATOMS: atom_id res chain seq x y z
N MET A 1 -25.16 -22.39 16.73
CA MET A 1 -24.87 -21.08 16.13
C MET A 1 -23.98 -20.34 17.13
N LYS A 2 -22.66 -20.40 16.98
CA LYS A 2 -21.74 -19.70 17.89
C LYS A 2 -21.63 -18.26 17.40
N MET A 3 -22.04 -17.32 18.24
CA MET A 3 -21.89 -15.90 17.98
C MET A 3 -20.40 -15.56 17.96
N ALA A 4 -19.98 -14.73 17.00
CA ALA A 4 -18.63 -14.19 16.97
C ALA A 4 -18.35 -13.46 18.31
N PRO A 5 -17.14 -13.59 18.88
CA PRO A 5 -16.81 -12.85 20.10
C PRO A 5 -16.95 -11.36 19.85
N ASP A 6 -17.57 -10.68 20.80
CA ASP A 6 -17.75 -9.23 20.83
C ASP A 6 -16.43 -8.54 20.47
N VAL A 7 -16.50 -7.55 19.57
CA VAL A 7 -15.38 -6.64 19.27
C VAL A 7 -14.92 -6.06 20.60
N VAL A 8 -13.77 -6.53 21.10
CA VAL A 8 -13.16 -6.01 22.31
C VAL A 8 -12.87 -4.54 22.05
N ASP A 9 -13.58 -3.64 22.73
CA ASP A 9 -13.32 -2.20 22.67
C ASP A 9 -11.95 -1.93 23.29
N THR A 10 -10.92 -1.92 22.45
CA THR A 10 -9.52 -1.67 22.83
C THR A 10 -9.36 -0.29 23.47
N ASN A 11 -10.36 0.60 23.36
CA ASN A 11 -10.35 1.89 24.02
C ASN A 11 -10.33 1.81 25.55
N GLN A 12 -10.77 0.70 26.15
CA GLN A 12 -10.85 0.56 27.60
C GLN A 12 -9.46 0.42 28.28
N PHE A 13 -8.43 0.01 27.54
CA PHE A 13 -7.09 -0.29 28.09
C PHE A 13 -6.01 0.74 27.70
N VAL A 14 -6.36 1.76 26.91
CA VAL A 14 -5.40 2.77 26.42
C VAL A 14 -5.49 4.03 27.28
N SER A 15 -4.37 4.44 27.87
CA SER A 15 -4.32 5.68 28.65
C SER A 15 -4.70 6.91 27.79
N PRO A 16 -5.45 7.89 28.32
CA PRO A 16 -5.82 9.09 27.59
C PRO A 16 -4.61 9.84 27.01
N GLN A 17 -3.49 9.82 27.71
CA GLN A 17 -2.23 10.46 27.28
C GLN A 17 -1.67 9.83 26.00
N ILE A 18 -1.80 8.51 25.83
CA ILE A 18 -1.37 7.81 24.61
C ILE A 18 -2.29 8.19 23.45
N ARG A 19 -3.61 8.18 23.68
CA ARG A 19 -4.60 8.54 22.65
C ARG A 19 -4.38 9.96 22.13
N ASP A 20 -4.14 10.90 23.03
CA ASP A 20 -3.92 12.30 22.65
C ASP A 20 -2.64 12.47 21.83
N ARG A 21 -1.56 11.76 22.20
CA ARG A 21 -0.30 11.79 21.44
C ARG A 21 -0.41 11.11 20.07
N CYS A 22 -1.24 10.08 19.93
CA CYS A 22 -1.44 9.36 18.68
C CYS A 22 -2.54 9.95 17.79
N ARG A 23 -3.24 10.99 18.24
CA ARG A 23 -4.37 11.58 17.49
C ARG A 23 -3.98 12.03 16.09
N GLU A 24 -2.74 12.52 15.92
CA GLU A 24 -2.22 12.97 14.62
C GLU A 24 -1.99 11.82 13.61
N LEU A 25 -1.83 10.59 14.10
CA LEU A 25 -1.64 9.40 13.27
C LEU A 25 -2.97 8.88 12.68
N ILE A 26 -4.10 9.34 13.21
CA ILE A 26 -5.41 9.03 12.65
C ILE A 26 -5.63 9.95 11.45
N LEU A 27 -5.50 9.35 10.26
CA LEU A 27 -5.63 10.05 8.98
C LEU A 27 -7.06 9.94 8.49
N ASP A 28 -7.70 11.08 8.25
CA ASP A 28 -8.95 11.13 7.51
C ASP A 28 -8.71 10.97 6.00
N ASN A 29 -9.80 10.77 5.26
CA ASN A 29 -9.73 10.58 3.81
C ASN A 29 -9.14 11.78 3.06
N ASP A 30 -9.25 13.00 3.59
CA ASP A 30 -8.73 14.19 2.92
C ASP A 30 -7.21 14.29 3.09
N LYS A 31 -6.68 13.95 4.27
CA LYS A 31 -5.24 13.76 4.48
C LYS A 31 -4.69 12.66 3.58
N LEU A 32 -5.37 11.52 3.49
CA LEU A 32 -4.96 10.42 2.61
C LEU A 32 -4.93 10.86 1.14
N ARG A 33 -5.96 11.57 0.66
CA ARG A 33 -5.97 12.15 -0.69
C ARG A 33 -4.81 13.10 -0.92
N LYS A 34 -4.49 13.93 0.07
CA LYS A 34 -3.35 14.85 -0.05
C LYS A 34 -2.02 14.10 -0.13
N ILE A 35 -1.84 13.05 0.66
CA ILE A 35 -0.65 12.19 0.59
C ILE A 35 -0.53 11.55 -0.80
N MET A 36 -1.63 11.01 -1.35
CA MET A 36 -1.65 10.43 -2.69
C MET A 36 -1.25 11.45 -3.77
N GLU A 37 -1.80 12.66 -3.72
CA GLU A 37 -1.46 13.75 -4.64
C GLU A 37 0.04 14.11 -4.58
N VAL A 38 0.58 14.29 -3.37
CA VAL A 38 1.99 14.64 -3.16
C VAL A 38 2.91 13.50 -3.63
N LEU A 39 2.54 12.25 -3.36
CA LEU A 39 3.31 11.10 -3.81
C LEU A 39 3.34 11.03 -5.34
N LEU A 40 2.20 11.24 -6.00
CA LEU A 40 2.11 11.24 -7.46
C LEU A 40 2.99 12.33 -8.08
N ASP A 41 2.96 13.56 -7.55
CA ASP A 41 3.85 14.64 -8.01
C ASP A 41 5.33 14.26 -7.89
N ASN A 42 5.73 13.66 -6.77
CA ASN A 42 7.11 13.24 -6.57
C ASN A 42 7.52 12.08 -7.48
N ILE A 43 6.61 11.17 -7.82
CA ILE A 43 6.85 10.12 -8.82
C ILE A 43 7.06 10.76 -10.19
N GLU A 44 6.21 11.69 -10.62
CA GLU A 44 6.38 12.38 -11.89
C GLU A 44 7.72 13.13 -11.95
N ARG A 45 8.10 13.81 -10.87
CA ARG A 45 9.38 14.49 -10.75
C ARG A 45 10.56 13.51 -10.75
N GLY A 46 10.39 12.34 -10.15
CA GLY A 46 11.35 11.24 -10.19
C GLY A 46 11.58 10.71 -11.59
N LEU A 47 10.53 10.62 -12.41
CA LEU A 47 10.62 10.09 -13.76
C LEU A 47 11.13 11.11 -14.79
N LYS A 48 10.89 12.41 -14.57
CA LYS A 48 11.35 13.50 -15.46
C LYS A 48 12.86 13.73 -15.33
N LYS A 49 13.55 13.80 -16.47
CA LYS A 49 15.02 13.95 -16.53
C LYS A 49 15.50 15.23 -15.85
N GLU A 50 14.75 16.32 -16.01
CA GLU A 50 15.11 17.66 -15.52
C GLU A 50 15.03 17.74 -13.99
N THR A 51 14.10 16.99 -13.38
CA THR A 51 13.81 17.05 -11.94
C THR A 51 14.30 15.83 -11.16
N HIS A 52 14.74 14.76 -11.83
CA HIS A 52 15.19 13.52 -11.19
C HIS A 52 16.32 13.76 -10.17
N ALA A 53 17.29 14.64 -10.48
CA ALA A 53 18.41 14.94 -9.58
C ALA A 53 17.98 15.48 -8.21
N ASP A 54 16.89 16.27 -8.18
CA ASP A 54 16.38 16.92 -6.98
C ASP A 54 15.13 16.25 -6.39
N SER A 55 14.53 15.27 -7.10
CA SER A 55 13.35 14.55 -6.60
C SER A 55 13.68 13.72 -5.36
N VAL A 56 12.74 13.67 -4.40
CA VAL A 56 12.84 12.79 -3.22
C VAL A 56 12.56 11.33 -3.61
N VAL A 57 11.66 11.10 -4.56
CA VAL A 57 11.34 9.77 -5.10
C VAL A 57 12.11 9.61 -6.41
N LYS A 58 13.15 8.77 -6.43
CA LYS A 58 14.10 8.66 -7.56
C LYS A 58 13.64 7.79 -8.72
N CYS A 59 12.69 6.88 -8.52
CA CYS A 59 12.17 6.01 -9.58
C CYS A 59 13.28 5.33 -10.44
N PHE A 60 14.29 4.73 -9.80
CA PHE A 60 15.41 4.11 -10.51
C PHE A 60 14.96 2.95 -11.42
N PRO A 61 15.59 2.78 -12.60
CA PRO A 61 15.29 1.68 -13.49
C PRO A 61 15.75 0.36 -12.89
N THR A 62 14.87 -0.64 -12.91
CA THR A 62 15.18 -2.03 -12.51
C THR A 62 15.67 -2.88 -13.68
N TYR A 63 15.58 -2.35 -14.91
CA TYR A 63 15.85 -3.05 -16.18
C TYR A 63 14.96 -4.29 -16.44
N VAL A 64 13.93 -4.51 -15.63
CA VAL A 64 12.87 -5.48 -15.89
C VAL A 64 11.85 -4.81 -16.82
N GLN A 65 11.68 -5.34 -18.02
CA GLN A 65 10.83 -4.74 -19.05
C GLN A 65 9.43 -5.34 -19.11
N ASP A 66 9.31 -6.64 -18.81
CA ASP A 66 8.07 -7.40 -18.94
C ASP A 66 7.79 -8.20 -17.67
N LEU A 67 6.49 -8.40 -17.42
CA LEU A 67 6.04 -9.37 -16.44
C LEU A 67 6.29 -10.80 -16.94
N PRO A 68 6.50 -11.78 -16.05
CA PRO A 68 6.63 -13.17 -16.43
C PRO A 68 5.37 -13.64 -17.17
N ASN A 69 5.55 -14.23 -18.35
CA ASN A 69 4.49 -14.75 -19.21
C ASN A 69 4.44 -16.29 -19.26
N GLY A 70 5.22 -16.96 -18.41
CA GLY A 70 5.28 -18.42 -18.31
C GLY A 70 6.04 -19.12 -19.44
N THR A 71 6.67 -18.39 -20.37
CA THR A 71 7.51 -19.00 -21.43
C THR A 71 8.98 -19.13 -21.04
N GLY A 72 9.37 -18.63 -19.87
CA GLY A 72 10.73 -18.76 -19.35
C GLY A 72 11.12 -20.23 -19.19
N THR A 73 12.26 -20.61 -19.76
CA THR A 73 12.81 -21.97 -19.66
C THR A 73 14.06 -21.97 -18.76
N GLY A 74 14.25 -23.04 -17.99
CA GLY A 74 15.38 -23.21 -17.06
C GLY A 74 14.96 -23.64 -15.65
N SER A 75 15.92 -24.04 -14.81
CA SER A 75 15.63 -24.44 -13.42
C SER A 75 15.10 -23.30 -12.55
N ASN A 76 15.39 -22.06 -12.95
CA ASN A 76 14.93 -20.84 -12.28
C ASN A 76 13.70 -20.23 -12.98
N ALA A 77 12.96 -21.03 -13.76
CA ALA A 77 11.78 -20.54 -14.46
C ALA A 77 10.73 -20.01 -13.48
N CYS A 78 10.07 -18.90 -13.85
CA CYS A 78 9.03 -18.30 -13.04
C CYS A 78 7.75 -19.15 -13.10
N TYR A 79 7.16 -19.40 -11.93
CA TYR A 79 5.79 -19.87 -11.85
C TYR A 79 4.85 -18.65 -11.90
N VAL A 80 3.85 -18.68 -12.79
CA VAL A 80 2.82 -17.64 -12.88
C VAL A 80 1.47 -18.29 -12.64
N GLU A 81 0.86 -17.96 -11.51
CA GLU A 81 -0.49 -18.39 -11.16
C GLU A 81 -1.53 -17.67 -12.03
N LYS A 82 -2.60 -18.35 -12.41
CA LYS A 82 -3.66 -17.72 -13.22
C LYS A 82 -4.45 -16.75 -12.34
N GLN A 83 -4.74 -15.55 -12.83
CA GLN A 83 -5.54 -14.55 -12.09
C GLN A 83 -6.89 -15.10 -11.59
N LYS A 84 -7.52 -16.04 -12.31
CA LYS A 84 -8.76 -16.71 -11.88
C LYS A 84 -8.63 -17.50 -10.57
N ASN A 85 -7.40 -17.84 -10.18
CA ASN A 85 -7.08 -18.55 -8.95
C ASN A 85 -6.73 -17.56 -7.81
N ALA A 86 -6.72 -16.25 -8.07
CA ALA A 86 -6.60 -15.22 -7.05
C ALA A 86 -8.00 -14.85 -6.52
N GLU A 87 -8.15 -14.87 -5.19
CA GLU A 87 -9.36 -14.41 -4.53
C GLU A 87 -9.31 -12.88 -4.38
N LEU A 88 -10.32 -12.17 -4.91
CA LEU A 88 -10.46 -10.74 -4.71
C LEU A 88 -11.12 -10.50 -3.34
N TRP A 89 -10.43 -9.75 -2.50
CA TRP A 89 -11.00 -9.26 -1.24
C TRP A 89 -11.94 -8.09 -1.56
N ASN A 90 -13.24 -8.39 -1.60
CA ASN A 90 -14.31 -7.42 -1.86
C ASN A 90 -14.95 -6.87 -0.58
N ASP A 91 -14.34 -7.13 0.58
CA ASP A 91 -14.84 -6.59 1.83
C ASP A 91 -14.71 -5.08 1.82
N VAL A 92 -15.73 -4.41 2.37
CA VAL A 92 -15.68 -2.96 2.58
C VAL A 92 -14.52 -2.67 3.52
N ASP A 93 -13.55 -1.89 3.06
CA ASP A 93 -12.49 -1.37 3.92
C ASP A 93 -13.13 -0.45 4.95
N MET A 94 -13.35 -0.98 6.16
CA MET A 94 -13.97 -0.25 7.26
C MET A 94 -12.97 0.68 7.96
N GLY A 95 -11.72 0.73 7.52
CA GLY A 95 -10.63 1.38 8.22
C GLY A 95 -10.37 0.72 9.58
N SER A 96 -9.12 0.78 10.04
CA SER A 96 -8.77 0.46 11.43
C SER A 96 -8.93 1.68 12.33
#